data_AF-A0AA41UTS3-F1
#
_entry.id   AF-A0AA41UTS3-F1
#
_cell.length_a   1.000
_cell.length_b   1.000
_cell.length_c   1.000
_cell.angle_alpha   90.00
_cell.angle_beta   90.00
_cell.angle_gamma   90.00
#
_symmetry.space_group_name_H-M   'P 1'
#
loop_
_entity.id
_entity.type
_entity.pdbx_description
1 polymer ?
#
loop_
_entity_poly.entity_id
_entity_poly.type
_entity_poly.pdbx_seq_one_letter_code
_entity_poly.pdbx_strand_id
1 'polypeptide(L)'
;MVASHGKRCLYEILGVSRDCSPEDIRVAYRKLALQRHPDKLISQAGISEKEANAAFQDLVNAYEVLSVPNERSWYDSHRTRLLFSETKTTSSSNSAVPDLVSYYSNSCYSGFGDTGKGFYKVYGDLFEKIYEQEVASAKKLKLDSVREAPSMGNLDCEYAQVTAFYKYWSGFSSVMDFWWADERDVELGYDRESRRTYGDQNKKCRKKAKKEYNETVRGLAEFVKKRDRRIFEMKMKKALEEEKKKEELKEKKKQEKKELERQKLERAKLAKSKSRIKNPVPTIS
;
A
#
# COMPACT_ATOMS: atom_id res chain seq x y z
N MET A 1 1.78 -9.97 36.78
CA MET A 1 2.49 -8.82 36.19
C MET A 1 1.48 -8.05 35.36
N VAL A 2 1.15 -6.83 35.77
CA VAL A 2 0.12 -5.99 35.15
C VAL A 2 0.64 -5.48 33.81
N ALA A 3 -0.08 -5.78 32.73
CA ALA A 3 0.30 -5.39 31.37
C ALA A 3 0.30 -3.87 31.24
N SER A 4 1.45 -3.32 30.84
CA SER A 4 1.58 -1.93 30.39
C SER A 4 0.64 -1.69 29.23
N HIS A 5 -0.11 -0.59 29.26
CA HIS A 5 -1.01 -0.14 28.20
C HIS A 5 -0.25 0.46 26.99
N GLY A 6 0.87 -0.16 26.59
CA GLY A 6 1.59 0.17 25.37
C GLY A 6 0.99 -0.54 24.15
N LYS A 7 1.19 0.03 22.96
CA LYS A 7 0.85 -0.63 21.68
C LYS A 7 1.34 -2.09 21.67
N ARG A 8 0.41 -3.03 21.50
CA ARG A 8 0.73 -4.48 21.46
C ARG A 8 1.39 -4.86 20.14
N CYS A 9 2.31 -5.82 20.17
CA CYS A 9 2.90 -6.33 18.94
C CYS A 9 1.87 -7.10 18.10
N LEU A 10 1.93 -6.99 16.77
CA LEU A 10 1.01 -7.70 15.87
C LEU A 10 1.11 -9.23 16.03
N TYR A 11 2.32 -9.76 16.27
CA TYR A 11 2.52 -11.18 16.57
C TYR A 11 1.89 -11.59 17.91
N GLU A 12 1.92 -10.72 18.92
CA GLU A 12 1.28 -10.94 20.22
C GLU A 12 -0.26 -10.88 20.10
N ILE A 13 -0.79 -10.00 19.25
CA ILE A 13 -2.24 -9.92 18.97
C ILE A 13 -2.74 -11.23 18.36
N LEU A 14 -1.97 -11.83 17.44
CA LEU A 14 -2.28 -13.14 16.85
C LEU A 14 -1.86 -14.32 17.72
N GLY A 15 -1.05 -14.11 18.75
CA GLY A 15 -0.53 -15.18 19.62
C GLY A 15 0.41 -16.14 18.89
N VAL A 16 1.16 -15.68 17.89
CA VAL A 16 2.08 -16.50 17.08
C VAL A 16 3.53 -16.06 17.27
N SER A 17 4.47 -16.98 17.05
CA SER A 17 5.92 -16.66 17.07
C SER A 17 6.30 -15.78 15.88
N ARG A 18 7.41 -15.04 16.01
CA ARG A 18 7.97 -14.24 14.90
C ARG A 18 8.46 -15.08 13.74
N ASP A 19 8.91 -16.31 14.02
CA ASP A 19 9.41 -17.24 13.01
C ASP A 19 8.28 -18.10 12.38
N CYS A 20 7.01 -17.73 12.63
CA CYS A 20 5.88 -18.47 12.13
C CYS A 20 5.76 -18.40 10.59
N SER A 21 5.21 -19.47 10.02
CA SER A 21 4.90 -19.55 8.60
C SER A 21 3.68 -18.68 8.26
N PRO A 22 3.51 -18.24 7.00
CA PRO A 22 2.30 -17.52 6.58
C PRO A 22 1.02 -18.34 6.80
N GLU A 23 1.12 -19.67 6.80
CA GLU A 23 -0.02 -20.56 7.06
C GLU A 23 -0.43 -20.52 8.54
N ASP A 24 0.52 -20.46 9.46
CA ASP A 24 0.25 -20.34 10.91
C ASP A 24 -0.48 -19.03 11.22
N ILE A 25 -0.06 -17.93 10.60
CA ILE A 25 -0.71 -16.61 10.72
C ILE A 25 -2.18 -16.71 10.29
N ARG A 26 -2.43 -17.39 9.17
CA ARG A 26 -3.79 -17.58 8.61
C ARG A 26 -4.65 -18.49 9.47
N VAL A 27 -4.10 -19.54 10.04
CA VAL A 27 -4.80 -20.45 10.96
C VAL A 27 -5.13 -19.71 12.26
N ALA A 28 -4.17 -19.01 12.85
CA ALA A 28 -4.34 -18.24 14.08
C ALA A 28 -5.41 -17.15 13.93
N TYR A 29 -5.34 -16.38 12.84
CA TYR A 29 -6.35 -15.35 12.55
C TYR A 29 -7.76 -15.94 12.44
N ARG A 30 -7.95 -17.02 11.67
CA ARG A 30 -9.28 -17.66 11.52
C ARG A 30 -9.84 -18.14 12.86
N LYS A 31 -8.98 -18.74 13.70
CA LYS A 31 -9.38 -19.20 15.04
C LYS A 31 -9.76 -18.03 15.94
N LEU A 32 -8.95 -16.98 15.99
CA LEU A 32 -9.19 -15.81 16.83
C LEU A 32 -10.38 -14.97 16.35
N ALA A 33 -10.59 -14.84 15.04
CA ALA A 33 -11.70 -14.08 14.48
C ALA A 33 -13.06 -14.69 14.87
N LEU A 34 -13.16 -16.02 14.92
CA LEU A 34 -14.37 -16.71 15.38
C LEU A 34 -14.59 -16.59 16.89
N GLN A 35 -13.50 -16.53 17.67
CA GLN A 35 -13.56 -16.40 19.12
C GLN A 35 -13.87 -14.97 19.56
N ARG A 36 -13.30 -13.98 18.88
CA ARG A 36 -13.37 -12.55 19.19
C ARG A 36 -14.33 -11.78 18.29
N HIS A 37 -15.24 -12.48 17.61
CA HIS A 37 -16.26 -11.81 16.83
C HIS A 37 -17.09 -10.90 17.75
N PRO A 38 -17.35 -9.63 17.39
CA PRO A 38 -18.00 -8.67 18.28
C PRO A 38 -19.35 -9.17 18.80
N ASP A 39 -20.16 -9.81 17.95
CA ASP A 39 -21.44 -10.43 18.32
C ASP A 39 -21.32 -11.45 19.48
N LYS A 40 -20.24 -12.23 19.48
CA LYS A 40 -19.98 -13.24 20.51
C LYS A 40 -19.42 -12.62 21.80
N LEU A 41 -18.62 -11.56 21.68
CA LEU A 41 -18.06 -10.86 22.85
C LEU A 41 -19.11 -10.04 23.60
N ILE A 42 -20.02 -9.41 22.86
CA ILE A 42 -21.14 -8.65 23.43
C ILE A 42 -22.06 -9.58 24.23
N SER A 43 -22.34 -10.78 23.70
CA SER A 43 -23.21 -11.77 24.35
C SER A 43 -22.55 -12.53 25.51
N GLN A 44 -21.25 -12.81 25.45
CA GLN A 44 -20.57 -13.65 26.47
C GLN A 44 -19.89 -12.88 27.60
N ALA A 45 -19.44 -11.64 27.38
CA ALA A 45 -18.52 -10.96 28.30
C ALA A 45 -19.01 -9.59 28.81
N GLY A 46 -20.16 -9.08 28.35
CA GLY A 46 -20.68 -7.77 28.79
C GLY A 46 -19.76 -6.58 28.45
N ILE A 47 -18.83 -6.77 27.50
CA ILE A 47 -17.88 -5.76 27.03
C ILE A 47 -18.62 -4.76 26.13
N SER A 48 -18.27 -3.47 26.22
CA SER A 48 -18.86 -2.45 25.35
C SER A 48 -18.61 -2.76 23.86
N GLU A 49 -19.62 -2.56 23.01
CA GLU A 49 -19.52 -2.75 21.56
C GLU A 49 -18.29 -2.05 20.96
N LYS A 50 -17.94 -0.86 21.48
CA LYS A 50 -16.78 -0.09 21.03
C LYS A 50 -15.46 -0.79 21.31
N GLU A 51 -15.31 -1.42 22.48
CA GLU A 51 -14.09 -2.13 22.86
C GLU A 51 -13.95 -3.44 22.10
N ALA A 52 -15.06 -4.16 21.91
CA ALA A 52 -15.08 -5.37 21.09
C ALA A 52 -14.71 -5.08 19.63
N ASN A 53 -15.27 -4.01 19.05
CA ASN A 53 -14.95 -3.57 17.70
C ASN A 53 -13.49 -3.13 17.57
N ALA A 54 -12.94 -2.39 18.54
CA ALA A 54 -11.54 -1.99 18.53
C ALA A 54 -10.59 -3.20 18.62
N ALA A 55 -10.86 -4.15 19.52
CA ALA A 55 -10.06 -5.36 19.65
C ALA A 55 -10.12 -6.26 18.40
N PHE A 56 -11.27 -6.29 17.72
CA PHE A 56 -11.42 -7.00 16.46
C PHE A 56 -10.68 -6.28 15.31
N GLN A 57 -10.73 -4.95 15.26
CA GLN A 57 -9.95 -4.16 14.30
C GLN A 57 -8.44 -4.37 14.48
N ASP A 58 -7.94 -4.42 15.71
CA ASP A 58 -6.54 -4.76 16.01
C ASP A 58 -6.16 -6.14 15.43
N LEU A 59 -7.06 -7.13 15.57
CA LEU A 59 -6.87 -8.48 15.06
C LEU A 59 -6.82 -8.51 13.52
N VAL A 60 -7.74 -7.80 12.87
CA VAL A 60 -7.77 -7.66 11.40
C VAL A 60 -6.51 -6.97 10.90
N ASN A 61 -6.10 -5.88 11.53
CA ASN A 61 -4.88 -5.13 11.20
C ASN A 61 -3.63 -6.03 11.33
N ALA A 62 -3.53 -6.80 12.41
CA ALA A 62 -2.41 -7.72 12.61
C ALA A 62 -2.32 -8.76 11.47
N TYR A 63 -3.46 -9.33 11.06
CA TYR A 63 -3.49 -10.27 9.95
C TYR A 63 -3.13 -9.62 8.61
N GLU A 64 -3.70 -8.45 8.28
CA GLU A 64 -3.41 -7.77 7.02
C GLU A 64 -1.93 -7.47 6.83
N VAL A 65 -1.28 -6.92 7.86
CA VAL A 65 0.14 -6.57 7.81
C VAL A 65 1.02 -7.83 7.77
N LEU A 66 0.73 -8.83 8.60
CA LEU A 66 1.60 -10.01 8.73
C LEU A 66 1.38 -11.06 7.63
N SER A 67 0.22 -11.08 6.97
CA SER A 67 -0.08 -12.01 5.89
C SER A 67 0.61 -11.66 4.56
N VAL A 68 0.94 -10.39 4.33
CA VAL A 68 1.59 -9.93 3.10
C VAL A 68 3.10 -9.86 3.32
N PRO A 69 3.94 -10.61 2.56
CA PRO A 69 5.39 -10.68 2.81
C PRO A 69 6.10 -9.32 2.87
N ASN A 70 5.74 -8.40 1.95
CA ASN A 70 6.33 -7.06 1.91
C ASN A 70 5.91 -6.21 3.11
N GLU A 71 4.65 -6.31 3.55
CA GLU A 71 4.14 -5.55 4.71
C GLU A 71 4.70 -6.13 6.03
N ARG A 72 4.85 -7.46 6.12
CA ARG A 72 5.52 -8.14 7.25
C ARG A 72 6.97 -7.72 7.37
N SER A 73 7.73 -7.72 6.28
CA SER A 73 9.14 -7.27 6.28
C SER A 73 9.28 -5.81 6.69
N TRP A 74 8.37 -4.95 6.22
CA TRP A 74 8.34 -3.55 6.62
C TRP A 74 8.00 -3.40 8.12
N TYR A 75 7.01 -4.13 8.61
CA TYR A 75 6.67 -4.16 10.03
C TYR A 75 7.86 -4.63 10.87
N ASP A 76 8.52 -5.73 10.49
CA ASP A 76 9.65 -6.29 11.24
C ASP A 76 10.82 -5.31 11.33
N SER A 77 11.11 -4.57 10.25
CA SER A 77 12.17 -3.55 10.23
C SER A 77 11.83 -2.29 11.04
N HIS A 78 10.55 -1.95 11.19
CA HIS A 78 10.09 -0.74 11.90
C HIS A 78 9.44 -1.04 13.27
N ARG A 79 9.32 -2.31 13.66
CA ARG A 79 8.63 -2.78 14.87
C ARG A 79 9.12 -2.09 16.13
N THR A 80 10.43 -2.00 16.32
CA THR A 80 11.04 -1.35 17.49
C THR A 80 10.59 0.10 17.59
N ARG A 81 10.57 0.83 16.46
CA ARG A 81 10.07 2.20 16.43
C ARG A 81 8.58 2.25 16.76
N LEU A 82 7.76 1.39 16.15
CA LEU A 82 6.32 1.33 16.37
C LEU A 82 5.92 1.05 17.82
N LEU A 83 6.61 0.11 18.47
CA LEU A 83 6.28 -0.33 19.84
C LEU A 83 6.84 0.60 20.91
N PHE A 84 8.01 1.20 20.68
CA PHE A 84 8.70 2.01 21.68
C PHE A 84 8.59 3.53 21.45
N SER A 85 7.95 3.99 20.36
CA SER A 85 7.70 5.43 20.08
C SER A 85 7.00 6.15 21.25
N GLU A 86 6.17 5.44 22.02
CA GLU A 86 5.44 6.02 23.17
C GLU A 86 6.25 6.16 24.46
N THR A 87 7.41 5.51 24.61
CA THR A 87 8.21 5.61 25.85
C THR A 87 8.96 6.94 26.02
N LYS A 88 8.77 7.89 25.08
CA LYS A 88 9.25 9.28 25.18
C LYS A 88 8.11 10.30 25.18
N THR A 89 6.94 9.97 25.72
CA THR A 89 5.88 10.97 25.96
C THR A 89 6.07 11.71 27.29
N THR A 90 7.26 12.31 27.45
CA THR A 90 7.42 13.59 28.12
C THR A 90 8.33 14.42 27.21
N SER A 91 7.73 15.36 26.46
CA SER A 91 8.45 16.46 25.80
C SER A 91 9.31 16.12 24.57
N SER A 92 8.73 15.69 23.44
CA SER A 92 9.42 15.76 22.14
C SER A 92 8.49 16.11 20.98
N SER A 93 7.97 17.33 21.03
CA SER A 93 7.44 18.08 19.89
C SER A 93 8.54 18.56 18.91
N ASN A 94 9.78 18.07 19.02
CA ASN A 94 10.96 18.57 18.31
C ASN A 94 11.61 17.55 17.35
N SER A 95 10.90 16.49 16.94
CA SER A 95 11.40 15.68 15.83
C SER A 95 11.28 16.50 14.54
N ALA A 96 12.41 16.75 13.86
CA ALA A 96 12.46 17.52 12.61
C ALA A 96 11.58 16.95 11.49
N VAL A 97 11.13 15.69 11.65
CA VAL A 97 10.31 14.95 10.71
C VAL A 97 9.12 14.31 11.44
N PRO A 98 7.90 14.27 10.84
CA PRO A 98 6.73 13.64 11.43
C PRO A 98 6.90 12.13 11.61
N ASP A 99 6.24 11.55 12.61
CA ASP A 99 6.22 10.09 12.79
C ASP A 99 5.27 9.42 11.79
N LEU A 100 5.76 9.25 10.56
CA LEU A 100 5.03 8.62 9.46
C LEU A 100 4.73 7.14 9.74
N VAL A 101 5.59 6.49 10.51
CA VAL A 101 5.56 5.06 10.77
C VAL A 101 4.27 4.67 11.51
N SER A 102 3.77 5.54 12.38
CA SER A 102 2.49 5.36 13.09
C SER A 102 1.26 5.28 12.18
N TYR A 103 1.33 5.81 10.95
CA TYR A 103 0.23 5.84 9.98
C TYR A 103 0.21 4.63 9.01
N TYR A 104 1.20 3.74 9.11
CA TYR A 104 1.21 2.43 8.45
C TYR A 104 0.40 1.40 9.24
N SER A 105 -0.79 1.79 9.71
CA SER A 105 -1.67 0.93 10.48
C SER A 105 -3.11 1.24 10.13
N ASN A 106 -3.92 0.20 9.95
CA ASN A 106 -5.35 0.40 9.70
C ASN A 106 -6.08 0.98 10.91
N SER A 107 -5.49 0.90 12.10
CA SER A 107 -6.06 1.49 13.32
C SER A 107 -5.95 3.02 13.37
N CYS A 108 -5.20 3.65 12.46
CA CYS A 108 -5.07 5.12 12.45
C CYS A 108 -6.31 5.84 11.90
N TYR A 109 -7.21 5.13 11.21
CA TYR A 109 -8.46 5.66 10.68
C TYR A 109 -9.64 4.71 10.97
N SER A 110 -10.86 5.25 10.92
CA SER A 110 -12.11 4.51 11.06
C SER A 110 -13.09 4.97 9.98
N GLY A 111 -13.42 4.07 9.05
CA GLY A 111 -14.28 4.35 7.91
C GLY A 111 -13.62 5.24 6.84
N PHE A 112 -14.35 5.47 5.75
CA PHE A 112 -13.90 6.23 4.58
C PHE A 112 -14.52 7.63 4.50
N GLY A 113 -14.69 8.28 5.66
CA GLY A 113 -15.17 9.65 5.74
C GLY A 113 -14.07 10.69 5.52
N ASP A 114 -14.51 11.94 5.34
CA ASP A 114 -13.73 13.18 5.28
C ASP A 114 -13.72 13.94 6.63
N THR A 115 -14.38 13.39 7.65
CA THR A 115 -14.51 14.00 8.98
C THR A 115 -13.93 13.10 10.08
N GLY A 116 -13.48 13.73 11.17
CA GLY A 116 -12.96 13.05 12.35
C GLY A 116 -11.79 12.11 12.04
N LYS A 117 -11.95 10.82 12.35
CA LYS A 117 -10.96 9.78 12.06
C LYS A 117 -11.17 9.09 10.70
N GLY A 118 -11.89 9.70 9.77
CA GLY A 118 -12.10 9.15 8.45
C GLY A 118 -10.80 9.04 7.64
N PHE A 119 -10.71 8.02 6.78
CA PHE A 119 -9.54 7.74 5.94
C PHE A 119 -9.00 8.96 5.21
N TYR A 120 -9.87 9.72 4.53
CA TYR A 120 -9.45 10.87 3.71
C TYR A 120 -8.97 12.03 4.57
N LYS A 121 -9.54 12.20 5.77
CA LYS A 121 -9.12 13.25 6.69
C LYS A 121 -7.76 12.95 7.30
N VAL A 122 -7.60 11.76 7.86
CA VAL A 122 -6.37 11.33 8.55
C VAL A 122 -5.17 11.39 7.60
N TYR A 123 -5.30 10.83 6.39
CA TYR A 123 -4.23 10.84 5.42
C TYR A 123 -4.10 12.19 4.71
N GLY A 124 -5.19 12.90 4.46
CA GLY A 124 -5.18 14.25 3.89
C GLY A 124 -4.36 15.21 4.75
N ASP A 125 -4.71 15.32 6.04
CA ASP A 125 -4.01 16.16 7.02
C ASP A 125 -2.54 15.76 7.16
N LEU A 126 -2.24 14.46 7.10
CA LEU A 126 -0.86 13.97 7.18
C LEU A 126 -0.03 14.40 5.98
N PHE A 127 -0.52 14.21 4.76
CA PHE A 127 0.19 14.59 3.54
C PHE A 127 0.29 16.11 3.40
N GLU A 128 -0.73 16.85 3.82
CA GLU A 128 -0.68 18.31 3.93
C GLU A 128 0.40 18.75 4.90
N LYS A 129 0.47 18.15 6.09
CA LYS A 129 1.52 18.43 7.07
C LYS A 129 2.94 18.13 6.55
N ILE A 130 3.12 17.04 5.80
CA ILE A 130 4.40 16.75 5.13
C ILE A 130 4.73 17.88 4.15
N TYR A 131 3.76 18.29 3.33
CA TYR A 131 3.97 19.36 2.35
C TYR A 131 4.28 20.71 2.99
N GLU A 132 3.56 21.09 4.06
CA GLU A 132 3.82 22.32 4.81
C GLU A 132 5.27 22.38 5.33
N GLN A 133 5.80 21.27 5.82
CA GLN A 133 7.19 21.18 6.27
C GLN A 133 8.19 21.34 5.13
N GLU A 134 7.89 20.80 3.95
CA GLU A 134 8.71 21.00 2.75
C GLU A 134 8.74 22.47 2.34
N VAL A 135 7.59 23.13 2.36
CA VAL A 135 7.47 24.57 2.08
C VAL A 135 8.24 25.39 3.12
N ALA A 136 8.10 25.08 4.41
CA ALA A 136 8.82 25.76 5.48
C ALA A 136 10.35 25.58 5.33
N SER A 137 10.79 24.39 4.95
CA SER A 137 12.20 24.08 4.74
C SER A 137 12.78 24.78 3.51
N ALA A 138 12.04 24.83 2.40
CA ALA A 138 12.43 25.60 1.22
C ALA A 138 12.60 27.09 1.54
N LYS A 139 11.66 27.67 2.30
CA LYS A 139 11.75 29.07 2.77
C LYS A 139 13.00 29.29 3.61
N LYS A 140 13.31 28.39 4.55
CA LYS A 140 14.50 28.47 5.39
C LYS A 140 15.80 28.40 4.58
N LEU A 141 15.84 27.53 3.57
CA LEU A 141 16.99 27.33 2.68
C LEU A 141 17.06 28.35 1.54
N LYS A 142 16.08 29.26 1.43
CA LYS A 142 15.95 30.24 0.34
C LYS A 142 15.99 29.57 -1.05
N LEU A 143 15.42 28.37 -1.17
CA LEU A 143 15.24 27.68 -2.44
C LEU A 143 14.03 28.26 -3.21
N ASP A 144 14.00 28.00 -4.52
CA ASP A 144 12.81 28.22 -5.35
C ASP A 144 11.58 27.51 -4.77
N SER A 145 10.39 27.97 -5.18
CA SER A 145 9.12 27.44 -4.70
C SER A 145 9.03 25.91 -4.86
N VAL A 146 8.60 25.22 -3.80
CA VAL A 146 8.30 23.79 -3.84
C VAL A 146 7.13 23.55 -4.79
N ARG A 147 7.18 22.46 -5.55
CA ARG A 147 6.06 22.03 -6.41
C ARG A 147 4.81 21.83 -5.55
N GLU A 148 3.70 22.42 -5.97
CA GLU A 148 2.43 22.29 -5.27
C GLU A 148 1.95 20.84 -5.22
N ALA A 149 1.65 20.37 -4.02
CA ALA A 149 1.13 19.02 -3.78
C ALA A 149 -0.38 18.99 -4.06
N PRO A 150 -0.89 18.06 -4.90
CA PRO A 150 -2.32 17.87 -5.06
C PRO A 150 -2.98 17.46 -3.74
N SER A 151 -4.23 17.87 -3.53
CA SER A 151 -5.02 17.42 -2.37
C SER A 151 -5.51 15.98 -2.54
N MET A 152 -5.59 15.23 -1.43
CA MET A 152 -6.11 13.85 -1.40
C MET A 152 -7.59 13.77 -1.80
N GLY A 153 -8.33 14.85 -1.57
CA GLY A 153 -9.76 14.95 -1.84
C GLY A 153 -10.63 14.06 -0.94
N ASN A 154 -11.85 13.76 -1.40
CA ASN A 154 -12.84 12.95 -0.71
C ASN A 154 -13.27 11.74 -1.59
N LEU A 155 -14.31 11.01 -1.15
CA LEU A 155 -14.81 9.83 -1.86
C LEU A 155 -15.30 10.16 -3.30
N ASP A 156 -15.81 11.38 -3.52
CA ASP A 156 -16.44 11.79 -4.78
C ASP A 156 -15.48 12.44 -5.77
N CYS A 157 -14.19 12.58 -5.42
CA CYS A 157 -13.21 13.19 -6.30
C CYS A 157 -12.97 12.39 -7.59
N GLU A 158 -12.75 13.11 -8.68
CA GLU A 158 -12.48 12.52 -9.99
C GLU A 158 -11.17 11.71 -9.99
N TYR A 159 -11.18 10.60 -10.71
CA TYR A 159 -10.03 9.71 -10.83
C TYR A 159 -8.75 10.42 -11.33
N ALA A 160 -8.89 11.46 -12.16
CA ALA A 160 -7.75 12.26 -12.62
C ALA A 160 -7.02 12.94 -11.45
N GLN A 161 -7.77 13.53 -10.51
CA GLN A 161 -7.21 14.15 -9.31
C GLN A 161 -6.56 13.09 -8.41
N VAL A 162 -7.22 11.95 -8.19
CA VAL A 162 -6.68 10.84 -7.40
C VAL A 162 -5.36 10.34 -8.01
N THR A 163 -5.31 10.19 -9.33
CA THR A 163 -4.10 9.74 -10.03
C THR A 163 -2.99 10.78 -9.95
N ALA A 164 -3.31 12.08 -10.06
CA ALA A 164 -2.35 13.16 -9.90
C ALA A 164 -1.75 13.18 -8.49
N PHE A 165 -2.58 13.02 -7.46
CA PHE A 165 -2.15 12.90 -6.06
C PHE A 165 -1.13 11.78 -5.88
N TYR A 166 -1.48 10.54 -6.23
CA TYR A 166 -0.57 9.42 -6.03
C TYR A 166 0.66 9.47 -6.95
N LYS A 167 0.57 10.11 -8.12
CA LYS A 167 1.74 10.34 -9.00
C LYS A 167 2.72 11.34 -8.39
N TYR A 168 2.22 12.38 -7.72
CA TYR A 168 3.05 13.34 -6.99
C TYR A 168 3.76 12.64 -5.83
N TRP A 169 3.00 11.97 -4.96
CA TRP A 169 3.55 11.36 -3.74
C TRP A 169 4.42 10.13 -4.00
N SER A 170 4.18 9.36 -5.07
CA SER A 170 5.11 8.30 -5.48
C SER A 170 6.45 8.85 -6.00
N GLY A 171 6.44 10.05 -6.57
CA GLY A 171 7.63 10.78 -7.02
C GLY A 171 8.23 11.70 -5.96
N PHE A 172 7.73 11.67 -4.72
CA PHE A 172 8.10 12.63 -3.67
C PHE A 172 9.62 12.64 -3.43
N SER A 173 10.20 13.83 -3.31
CA SER A 173 11.60 14.00 -2.91
C SER A 173 11.71 15.24 -2.05
N SER A 174 12.12 15.05 -0.80
CA SER A 174 12.26 16.15 0.14
C SER A 174 13.31 17.19 -0.32
N VAL A 175 13.04 18.46 -0.08
CA VAL A 175 13.97 19.59 -0.23
C VAL A 175 14.77 19.83 1.05
N MET A 176 14.42 19.17 2.16
CA MET A 176 15.15 19.28 3.42
C MET A 176 16.63 18.90 3.25
N ASP A 177 17.45 19.55 4.06
CA ASP A 177 18.92 19.41 4.12
C ASP A 177 19.37 18.30 5.09
N PHE A 178 18.50 17.85 6.00
CA PHE A 178 18.73 16.78 6.97
C PHE A 178 19.92 17.05 7.90
N TRP A 179 20.19 18.32 8.23
CA TRP A 179 21.34 18.70 9.07
C TRP A 179 21.38 17.99 10.44
N TRP A 180 20.21 17.66 10.99
CA TRP A 180 20.09 16.93 12.27
C TRP A 180 20.57 15.47 12.21
N ALA A 181 20.86 14.95 11.01
CA ALA A 181 21.44 13.62 10.83
C ALA A 181 22.98 13.62 10.93
N ASP A 182 23.59 14.78 11.17
CA ASP A 182 25.02 14.89 11.42
C ASP A 182 25.35 14.23 12.77
N GLU A 183 26.17 13.18 12.74
CA GLU A 183 26.54 12.40 13.93
C GLU A 183 27.75 13.00 14.66
N ARG A 184 28.57 13.80 13.96
CA ARG A 184 29.82 14.36 14.45
C ARG A 184 29.80 15.87 14.28
N ASP A 185 30.12 16.60 15.33
CA ASP A 185 30.34 18.04 15.24
C ASP A 185 31.74 18.30 14.64
N VAL A 186 31.77 18.92 13.47
CA VAL A 186 33.00 19.21 12.71
C VAL A 186 33.73 20.42 13.29
N GLU A 187 33.07 21.25 14.12
CA GLU A 187 33.63 22.48 14.68
C GLU A 187 34.46 22.28 15.96
N LEU A 188 34.49 21.07 16.54
CA LEU A 188 35.21 20.75 17.79
C LEU A 188 36.76 20.72 17.68
N GLY A 189 37.37 21.56 16.85
CA GLY A 189 38.82 21.78 16.88
C GLY A 189 39.68 20.64 16.32
N TYR A 190 39.11 19.73 15.53
CA TYR A 190 39.84 18.62 14.91
C TYR A 190 40.85 19.06 13.82
N ASP A 191 41.81 18.20 13.49
CA ASP A 191 42.78 18.42 12.42
C ASP A 191 42.13 18.47 11.02
N ARG A 192 42.88 18.90 9.99
CA ARG A 192 42.34 19.08 8.63
C ARG A 192 41.80 17.78 8.04
N GLU A 193 42.42 16.65 8.35
CA GLU A 193 42.03 15.33 7.85
C GLU A 193 40.75 14.81 8.52
N SER A 194 40.64 14.98 9.84
CA SER A 194 39.44 14.69 10.62
C SER A 194 38.27 15.54 10.18
N ARG A 195 38.44 16.84 9.92
CA ARG A 195 37.35 17.67 9.38
C ARG A 195 36.85 17.17 8.03
N ARG A 196 37.75 16.71 7.16
CA ARG A 196 37.37 16.12 5.87
C ARG A 196 36.60 14.82 6.05
N THR A 197 37.13 13.89 6.84
CA THR A 197 36.50 12.59 7.07
C THR A 197 35.14 12.73 7.76
N TYR A 198 35.01 13.59 8.77
CA TYR A 198 33.72 13.88 9.41
C TYR A 198 32.75 14.59 8.49
N GLY A 199 33.22 15.54 7.67
CA GLY A 199 32.38 16.17 6.64
C GLY A 199 31.83 15.16 5.64
N ASP A 200 32.66 14.22 5.18
CA ASP A 200 32.24 13.15 4.27
C ASP A 200 31.28 12.15 4.95
N GLN A 201 31.53 11.80 6.21
CA GLN A 201 30.65 10.96 7.02
C GLN A 201 29.28 11.63 7.23
N ASN A 202 29.24 12.89 7.67
CA ASN A 202 28.00 13.64 7.85
C ASN A 202 27.23 13.75 6.53
N LYS A 203 27.91 14.06 5.42
CA LYS A 203 27.28 14.07 4.08
C LYS A 203 26.67 12.71 3.72
N LYS A 204 27.30 11.60 4.10
CA LYS A 204 26.76 10.25 3.93
C LYS A 204 25.56 10.01 4.84
N CYS A 205 25.60 10.43 6.10
CA CYS A 205 24.49 10.32 7.04
C CYS A 205 23.27 11.13 6.58
N ARG A 206 23.45 12.39 6.16
CA ARG A 206 22.37 13.22 5.58
C ARG A 206 21.75 12.58 4.34
N LYS A 207 22.57 12.05 3.43
CA LYS A 207 22.08 11.33 2.24
C LYS A 207 21.28 10.08 2.61
N LYS A 208 21.74 9.31 3.60
CA LYS A 208 21.06 8.12 4.10
C LYS A 208 19.71 8.49 4.75
N ALA A 209 19.70 9.47 5.65
CA ALA A 209 18.47 9.95 6.30
C ALA A 209 17.45 10.48 5.29
N LYS A 210 17.90 11.24 4.29
CA LYS A 210 17.06 11.72 3.19
C LYS A 210 16.47 10.57 2.37
N LYS A 211 17.27 9.55 2.06
CA LYS A 211 16.81 8.36 1.34
C LYS A 211 15.73 7.63 2.13
N GLU A 212 15.99 7.34 3.41
CA GLU A 212 15.05 6.63 4.30
C GLU A 212 13.74 7.40 4.47
N TYR A 213 13.80 8.72 4.65
CA TYR A 213 12.60 9.55 4.72
C TYR A 213 11.78 9.52 3.43
N ASN A 214 12.43 9.72 2.28
CA ASN A 214 11.76 9.69 0.99
C ASN A 214 11.12 8.32 0.72
N GLU A 215 11.81 7.22 1.03
CA GLU A 215 11.27 5.86 0.91
C GLU A 215 10.08 5.64 1.84
N THR A 216 10.10 6.21 3.05
CA THR A 216 8.97 6.16 3.99
C THR A 216 7.76 6.94 3.47
N VAL A 217 7.94 8.15 2.95
CA VAL A 217 6.82 8.94 2.38
C VAL A 217 6.23 8.25 1.15
N ARG A 218 7.07 7.76 0.24
CA ARG A 218 6.63 7.06 -0.98
C ARG A 218 5.93 5.75 -0.64
N GLY A 219 6.51 4.98 0.28
CA GLY A 219 5.91 3.73 0.76
C GLY A 219 4.57 3.96 1.43
N LEU A 220 4.41 5.08 2.17
CA LEU A 220 3.15 5.45 2.79
C LEU A 220 2.12 5.79 1.72
N ALA A 221 2.50 6.54 0.69
CA ALA A 221 1.62 6.81 -0.44
C ALA A 221 1.15 5.52 -1.13
N GLU A 222 2.03 4.54 -1.32
CA GLU A 222 1.65 3.23 -1.85
C GLU A 222 0.74 2.43 -0.91
N PHE A 223 1.01 2.48 0.39
CA PHE A 223 0.18 1.85 1.42
C PHE A 223 -1.24 2.38 1.39
N VAL A 224 -1.40 3.71 1.39
CA VAL A 224 -2.68 4.41 1.30
C VAL A 224 -3.35 4.09 -0.04
N LYS A 225 -2.60 4.11 -1.15
CA LYS A 225 -3.11 3.79 -2.50
C LYS A 225 -3.75 2.41 -2.61
N LYS A 226 -3.22 1.40 -1.89
CA LYS A 226 -3.77 0.03 -1.90
C LYS A 226 -5.11 -0.06 -1.15
N ARG A 227 -5.31 0.79 -0.16
CA ARG A 227 -6.47 0.80 0.75
C ARG A 227 -7.53 1.83 0.36
N ASP A 228 -7.18 2.77 -0.51
CA ASP A 228 -8.10 3.77 -1.06
C ASP A 228 -9.22 3.09 -1.86
N ARG A 229 -10.46 3.27 -1.37
CA ARG A 229 -11.67 2.69 -1.94
C ARG A 229 -11.83 3.05 -3.42
N ARG A 230 -11.52 4.30 -3.80
CA ARG A 230 -11.66 4.81 -5.17
C ARG A 230 -10.77 4.03 -6.13
N ILE A 231 -9.55 3.70 -5.68
CA ILE A 231 -8.58 2.94 -6.48
C ILE A 231 -8.95 1.48 -6.56
N PHE A 232 -9.41 0.90 -5.45
CA PHE A 232 -9.87 -0.48 -5.44
C PHE A 232 -11.04 -0.69 -6.42
N GLU A 233 -12.07 0.16 -6.34
CA GLU A 233 -13.23 0.11 -7.22
C GLU A 233 -12.84 0.27 -8.70
N MET A 234 -11.95 1.21 -9.01
CA MET A 234 -11.46 1.41 -10.37
C MET A 234 -10.66 0.21 -10.89
N LYS A 235 -9.79 -0.39 -10.05
CA LYS A 235 -9.05 -1.61 -10.43
C LYS A 235 -9.99 -2.78 -10.68
N MET A 236 -11.02 -2.95 -9.85
CA MET A 236 -12.04 -3.98 -10.04
C MET A 236 -12.83 -3.76 -11.32
N LYS A 237 -13.30 -2.54 -11.57
CA LYS A 237 -14.02 -2.19 -12.81
C LYS A 237 -13.16 -2.45 -14.05
N LYS A 238 -11.89 -2.02 -14.03
CA LYS A 238 -10.96 -2.26 -15.13
C LYS A 238 -10.68 -3.74 -15.37
N ALA A 239 -10.49 -4.52 -14.30
CA ALA A 239 -10.29 -5.97 -14.40
C ALA A 239 -11.51 -6.68 -15.01
N LEU A 240 -12.73 -6.29 -14.61
CA LEU A 240 -13.96 -6.81 -15.19
C LEU A 240 -14.09 -6.46 -16.68
N GLU A 241 -13.77 -5.23 -17.08
CA GLU A 241 -13.77 -4.81 -18.49
C GLU A 241 -12.72 -5.58 -19.31
N GLU A 242 -11.53 -5.81 -18.75
CA GLU A 242 -10.48 -6.60 -19.40
C GLU A 242 -10.88 -8.07 -19.57
N GLU A 243 -11.52 -8.68 -18.57
CA GLU A 243 -12.05 -10.04 -18.69
C GLU A 243 -13.16 -10.14 -19.75
N LYS A 244 -14.11 -9.19 -19.76
CA LYS A 244 -15.14 -9.12 -20.83
C LYS A 244 -14.51 -9.03 -22.22
N LYS A 245 -13.51 -8.16 -22.40
CA LYS A 245 -12.78 -8.04 -23.69
C LYS A 245 -12.05 -9.33 -24.08
N LYS A 246 -11.49 -10.07 -23.11
CA LYS A 246 -10.85 -11.36 -23.36
C LYS A 246 -11.87 -12.43 -23.76
N GLU A 247 -13.04 -12.45 -23.12
CA GLU A 247 -14.14 -13.36 -23.46
C GLU A 247 -14.67 -13.08 -24.87
N GLU A 248 -14.96 -11.81 -25.20
CA GLU A 248 -15.37 -11.39 -26.54
C GLU A 248 -14.35 -11.80 -27.62
N LEU A 249 -13.06 -11.63 -27.34
CA LEU A 249 -12.00 -12.04 -28.26
C LEU A 249 -11.93 -13.57 -28.43
N LYS A 250 -12.13 -14.34 -27.35
CA LYS A 250 -12.19 -15.80 -27.41
C LYS A 250 -13.40 -16.27 -28.23
N GLU A 251 -14.55 -15.63 -28.07
CA GLU A 251 -15.75 -15.93 -28.85
C GLU A 251 -15.58 -15.62 -30.32
N LYS A 252 -15.03 -14.44 -30.67
CA LYS A 252 -14.71 -14.09 -32.07
C LYS A 252 -13.78 -15.12 -32.71
N LYS A 253 -12.69 -15.49 -32.04
CA LYS A 253 -11.76 -16.53 -32.53
C LYS A 253 -12.44 -17.89 -32.71
N LYS A 254 -13.39 -18.25 -31.83
CA LYS A 254 -14.17 -19.50 -31.94
C LYS A 254 -15.13 -19.45 -33.13
N GLN A 255 -15.76 -18.31 -33.39
CA GLN A 255 -16.64 -18.11 -34.54
C GLN A 255 -15.85 -18.16 -35.85
N GLU A 256 -14.73 -17.44 -35.94
CA GLU A 256 -13.83 -17.44 -37.10
C GLU A 256 -13.31 -18.87 -37.41
N LYS A 257 -12.91 -19.63 -36.39
CA LYS A 257 -12.48 -21.02 -36.57
C LYS A 257 -13.60 -21.90 -37.12
N LYS A 258 -14.82 -21.79 -36.59
CA LYS A 258 -15.99 -22.54 -37.07
C LYS A 258 -16.34 -22.18 -38.52
N GLU A 259 -16.24 -20.90 -38.87
CA GLU A 259 -16.50 -20.43 -40.23
C GLU A 259 -15.45 -20.96 -41.21
N LEU A 260 -14.17 -20.92 -40.84
CA LEU A 260 -13.09 -21.48 -41.65
C LEU A 260 -13.26 -22.99 -41.86
N GLU A 261 -13.65 -23.74 -40.83
CA GLU A 261 -13.95 -25.17 -40.95
C GLU A 261 -15.15 -25.42 -41.87
N ARG A 262 -16.20 -24.60 -41.80
CA ARG A 262 -17.36 -24.68 -42.69
C ARG A 262 -16.97 -24.42 -44.14
N GLN A 263 -16.19 -23.37 -44.42
CA GLN A 263 -15.69 -23.05 -45.75
C GLN A 263 -14.80 -24.17 -46.32
N LYS A 264 -13.92 -24.76 -45.49
CA LYS A 264 -13.10 -25.92 -45.89
C LYS A 264 -13.95 -27.13 -46.26
N LEU A 265 -14.97 -27.43 -45.46
CA LEU A 265 -15.89 -28.54 -45.72
C LEU A 265 -16.67 -28.33 -47.02
N GLU A 266 -17.17 -27.12 -47.25
CA GLU A 266 -17.90 -26.77 -48.47
C GLU A 266 -17.01 -26.88 -49.72
N ARG A 267 -15.78 -26.35 -49.66
CA ARG A 267 -14.80 -26.47 -50.74
C ARG A 267 -14.44 -27.93 -51.03
N ALA A 268 -14.31 -28.76 -50.00
CA ALA A 268 -14.07 -30.21 -50.16
C ALA A 268 -15.25 -30.92 -50.83
N LYS A 269 -16.50 -30.56 -50.47
CA LYS A 269 -17.72 -31.09 -51.13
C LYS A 269 -17.78 -30.69 -52.60
N LEU A 270 -17.50 -29.42 -52.91
CA LEU A 270 -17.49 -28.90 -54.29
C LEU A 270 -16.40 -29.56 -55.15
N ALA A 271 -15.22 -29.83 -54.57
CA ALA A 271 -14.16 -30.56 -55.26
C ALA A 271 -14.57 -32.01 -55.57
N LYS A 272 -15.21 -32.70 -54.61
CA LYS A 272 -15.76 -34.04 -54.83
C LYS A 272 -16.84 -34.05 -55.92
N SER A 273 -17.78 -33.10 -55.92
CA SER A 273 -18.82 -33.06 -56.96
C SER A 273 -18.24 -32.80 -58.35
N LYS A 274 -17.27 -31.88 -58.49
CA LYS A 274 -16.56 -31.63 -59.76
C LYS A 274 -15.78 -32.85 -60.26
N SER A 275 -15.16 -33.62 -59.36
CA SER A 275 -14.48 -34.87 -59.74
C SER A 275 -15.45 -35.95 -60.22
N ARG A 276 -16.66 -36.01 -59.64
CA ARG A 276 -17.72 -36.96 -60.01
C ARG A 276 -18.36 -36.64 -61.37
N ILE A 277 -18.41 -35.36 -61.73
CA ILE A 277 -18.91 -34.91 -63.04
C ILE A 277 -17.90 -35.16 -64.17
N LYS A 278 -16.58 -35.11 -63.87
CA LYS A 278 -15.52 -35.40 -64.86
C LYS A 278 -15.34 -36.89 -65.17
N ASN A 279 -15.77 -37.78 -64.28
CA ASN A 279 -15.72 -39.23 -64.47
C ASN A 279 -17.14 -39.83 -64.34
N PRO A 280 -18.02 -39.67 -65.34
CA PRO A 280 -19.31 -40.35 -65.31
C PRO A 280 -19.07 -41.87 -65.43
N VAL A 281 -19.70 -42.64 -64.53
CA VAL A 281 -19.68 -44.10 -64.58
C VAL A 281 -20.31 -44.54 -65.90
N PRO A 282 -19.69 -45.46 -66.68
CA PRO A 282 -20.30 -45.93 -67.92
C PRO A 282 -21.59 -46.67 -67.61
N THR A 283 -22.71 -46.18 -68.13
CA THR A 283 -24.01 -46.85 -68.08
C THR A 283 -23.94 -48.09 -68.97
N ILE A 284 -23.89 -49.27 -68.35
CA ILE A 284 -23.96 -50.55 -69.06
C ILE A 284 -25.43 -50.77 -69.43
N SER A 285 -25.69 -50.87 -70.74
CA SER A 285 -26.96 -51.29 -71.34
C SER A 285 -27.14 -52.80 -71.28
#